data_AF-A0A1V5BBZ9-F1
#
_entry.id   AF-A0A1V5BBZ9-F1
#
_cell.length_a   1.000
_cell.length_b   1.000
_cell.length_c   1.000
_cell.angle_alpha   90.00
_cell.angle_beta   90.00
_cell.angle_gamma   90.00
#
_symmetry.space_group_name_H-M   'P 1'
#
loop_
_entity.id
_entity.type
_entity.pdbx_description
1 polymer ?
#
loop_
_entity_poly.entity_id
_entity_poly.type
_entity_poly.pdbx_seq_one_letter_code
_entity_poly.pdbx_strand_id
1 'polypeptide(L)' 'MTKKAKCYLCDKELEKNEVGLSKKLLGRNITRYYCISCLADYLDISVDDLLSKIEEFKEQGCRLFS' A
#
# COMPACT_ATOMS: atom_id res chain seq x y z
N MET A 1 -7.90 17.93 -7.55
CA MET A 1 -6.42 17.94 -7.41
C MET A 1 -6.00 16.79 -6.49
N THR A 2 -5.83 15.59 -7.03
CA THR A 2 -5.53 14.39 -6.22
C THR A 2 -4.06 14.42 -5.84
N LYS A 3 -3.75 14.68 -4.57
CA LYS A 3 -2.37 14.57 -4.05
C LYS A 3 -1.94 13.10 -4.17
N LYS A 4 -1.20 12.78 -5.24
CA LYS A 4 -0.55 11.48 -5.39
C LYS A 4 0.55 11.38 -4.35
N ALA A 5 0.45 10.40 -3.46
CA ALA A 5 1.57 10.08 -2.57
C ALA A 5 2.67 9.43 -3.41
N LYS A 6 3.92 9.49 -2.96
CA LYS A 6 5.05 8.84 -3.64
C LYS A 6 5.73 7.85 -2.72
N CYS A 7 6.32 6.83 -3.32
CA CYS A 7 7.12 5.86 -2.61
C CYS A 7 8.37 6.55 -2.04
N TYR A 8 8.65 6.34 -0.76
CA TYR A 8 9.85 6.85 -0.12
C TYR A 8 11.16 6.23 -0.65
N LEU A 9 11.09 5.02 -1.21
CA LEU A 9 12.26 4.29 -1.72
C LEU A 9 12.55 4.58 -3.20
N CYS A 10 11.52 4.51 -4.06
CA CYS A 10 11.71 4.61 -5.51
C CYS A 10 11.09 5.86 -6.16
N ASP A 11 10.53 6.78 -5.36
CA ASP A 11 9.80 7.99 -5.80
C ASP A 11 8.61 7.72 -6.74
N LYS A 12 8.21 6.44 -6.89
CA LYS A 12 7.08 6.02 -7.73
C LYS A 12 5.78 6.62 -7.22
N GLU A 13 4.91 7.04 -8.15
CA GLU A 13 3.58 7.52 -7.80
C GLU A 13 2.75 6.37 -7.21
N LEU A 14 2.22 6.62 -6.01
CA LEU A 14 1.39 5.69 -5.28
C LEU A 14 -0.09 5.94 -5.56
N GLU A 15 -0.79 4.85 -5.83
CA GLU A 15 -2.25 4.84 -5.89
C GLU A 15 -2.88 4.69 -4.49
N LYS A 16 -4.19 4.94 -4.43
CA LYS A 16 -4.97 4.87 -3.18
C LYS A 16 -4.80 3.52 -2.48
N ASN A 17 -4.68 2.44 -3.26
CA ASN A 17 -4.44 1.09 -2.76
C ASN A 17 -3.07 0.97 -2.08
N GLU A 18 -1.99 1.42 -2.72
CA GLU A 18 -0.64 1.33 -2.16
C GLU A 18 -0.48 2.15 -0.88
N VAL A 19 -1.07 3.34 -0.84
CA VAL A 19 -1.11 4.17 0.38
C VAL A 19 -1.94 3.50 1.48
N GLY A 20 -3.10 2.94 1.12
CA GLY A 20 -3.97 2.22 2.05
C GLY A 20 -3.29 0.99 2.64
N LEU A 21 -2.60 0.22 1.81
CA LEU A 21 -1.85 -0.98 2.18
C LEU A 21 -0.66 -0.63 3.07
N SER A 22 0.13 0.37 2.69
CA SER A 22 1.23 0.89 3.53
C SER A 22 0.73 1.27 4.93
N LYS A 23 -0.38 2.03 5.01
CA LYS A 23 -1.00 2.41 6.30
C LYS A 23 -1.57 1.23 7.08
N LYS A 24 -2.07 0.21 6.38
CA LYS A 24 -2.66 -0.97 7.00
C LYS A 24 -1.59 -1.88 7.59
N LEU A 25 -0.48 -2.09 6.87
CA LEU A 25 0.61 -2.98 7.27
C LEU A 25 1.62 -2.32 8.21
N LEU A 26 2.04 -1.08 7.93
CA LEU A 26 3.05 -0.39 8.73
C LEU A 26 2.44 0.50 9.82
N GLY A 27 1.14 0.74 9.76
CA GLY A 27 0.38 1.53 10.73
C GLY A 27 -0.07 2.89 10.20
N ARG A 28 -1.14 3.43 10.82
CA ARG A 28 -1.78 4.69 10.38
C ARG A 28 -0.93 5.94 10.64
N ASN A 29 0.13 5.83 11.45
CA ASN A 29 0.99 6.95 11.86
C ASN A 29 2.32 7.03 11.09
N ILE A 30 2.43 6.34 9.95
CA ILE A 30 3.63 6.42 9.11
C ILE A 30 3.66 7.73 8.31
N THR A 31 4.84 8.33 8.26
CA THR A 31 5.14 9.50 7.41
C THR A 31 5.70 9.10 6.05
N ARG A 32 6.10 7.83 5.89
CA ARG A 32 6.69 7.26 4.68
C ARG A 32 5.79 6.18 4.13
N TYR A 33 5.50 6.24 2.83
CA TYR A 33 4.69 5.25 2.13
C TYR A 33 5.56 4.46 1.16
N TYR A 34 5.18 3.22 0.89
CA TYR A 34 5.90 2.35 -0.03
C TYR A 34 4.99 1.89 -1.15
N CYS A 35 5.54 1.76 -2.34
CA CYS A 35 4.84 1.10 -3.43
C CYS A 35 4.73 -0.39 -3.12
N ILE A 36 3.80 -1.07 -3.78
CA ILE A 36 3.58 -2.50 -3.52
C ILE A 36 4.85 -3.33 -3.72
N SER A 37 5.70 -2.94 -4.67
CA SER A 37 6.99 -3.59 -4.95
C SER A 37 8.01 -3.38 -3.84
N CYS A 38 8.19 -2.15 -3.36
CA CYS A 38 9.11 -1.87 -2.27
C CYS A 38 8.61 -2.42 -0.93
N LEU A 39 7.29 -2.46 -0.75
CA LEU A 39 6.68 -3.03 0.45
C LEU A 39 6.81 -4.56 0.46
N ALA A 40 6.67 -5.21 -0.69
CA ALA A 40 6.92 -6.64 -0.89
C ALA A 40 8.36 -6.99 -0.49
N ASP A 41 9.34 -6.26 -1.04
CA ASP A 41 10.76 -6.42 -0.72
C ASP A 41 11.06 -6.17 0.78
N TYR A 42 10.46 -5.11 1.36
CA TYR A 42 10.63 -4.79 2.78
C TYR A 42 10.04 -5.85 3.73
N LEU A 43 8.94 -6.49 3.33
CA LEU A 43 8.26 -7.52 4.11
C LEU A 43 8.71 -8.94 3.77
N ASP A 44 9.63 -9.09 2.81
CA ASP A 44 10.08 -10.38 2.26
C ASP A 44 8.90 -11.25 1.77
N ILE A 45 7.92 -10.62 1.12
CA ILE A 45 6.76 -11.29 0.51
C ILE A 45 6.63 -10.91 -0.96
N SER A 46 5.83 -11.66 -1.71
CA SER A 46 5.60 -11.34 -3.12
C SER A 46 4.59 -10.20 -3.29
N VAL A 47 4.76 -9.44 -4.37
CA VAL A 47 3.79 -8.41 -4.80
C VAL A 47 2.39 -9.00 -4.97
N ASP A 48 2.32 -10.24 -5.47
CA ASP A 48 1.06 -10.98 -5.65
C ASP A 48 0.33 -11.25 -4.32
N ASP A 49 1.05 -11.63 -3.26
CA ASP A 49 0.47 -11.83 -1.92
C ASP A 49 -0.13 -10.53 -1.37
N LEU A 50 0.57 -9.41 -1.59
CA LEU A 50 0.05 -8.09 -1.24
C LEU A 50 -1.19 -7.70 -2.04
N LEU A 51 -1.23 -8.03 -3.35
CA LEU A 51 -2.40 -7.78 -4.20
C LEU A 51 -3.59 -8.62 -3.74
N SER A 52 -3.37 -9.90 -3.47
CA SER A 52 -4.40 -10.81 -2.95
C SER A 52 -4.96 -10.30 -1.63
N LYS A 53 -4.10 -9.86 -0.70
CA LYS A 53 -4.53 -9.19 0.54
C LYS A 53 -5.35 -7.93 0.28
N ILE A 54 -4.99 -7.09 -0.69
CA ILE A 54 -5.77 -5.89 -1.03
C ILE A 54 -7.17 -6.28 -1.50
N GLU A 55 -7.30 -7.27 -2.38
CA GLU A 55 -8.60 -7.76 -2.84
C GLU A 55 -9.41 -8.34 -1.68
N GLU A 56 -8.79 -9.15 -0.83
CA GLU A 56 -9.45 -9.71 0.36
C GLU A 56 -9.94 -8.60 1.31
N PHE A 57 -9.16 -7.52 1.49
CA PHE A 57 -9.58 -6.36 2.27
C PHE A 57 -10.73 -5.59 1.61
N LYS A 58 -10.76 -5.50 0.27
CA LYS A 58 -11.88 -4.88 -0.45
C LYS A 58 -13.15 -5.69 -0.29
N GLU A 59 -13.07 -7.01 -0.43
CA GLU A 59 -14.20 -7.92 -0.24
C GLU A 59 -14.73 -7.89 1.20
N GLN A 60 -13.83 -7.79 2.19
CA GLN A 60 -14.20 -7.59 3.59
C GLN A 60 -14.77 -6.20 3.90
N GLY A 61 -14.90 -5.30 2.91
CA GLY A 61 -15.46 -3.96 3.08
C GLY A 61 -14.51 -3.00 3.80
N CYS A 62 -13.20 -3.19 3.67
CA CYS A 62 -12.23 -2.30 4.28
C CYS A 62 -12.32 -0.91 3.65
N ARG A 63 -12.85 0.06 4.40
CA ARG A 63 -12.98 1.48 4.02
C ARG A 63 -11.70 2.16 3.53
N LEU A 64 -10.53 1.56 3.75
CA LEU A 64 -9.25 2.08 3.24
C LEU A 64 -9.06 1.81 1.75
N PHE A 65 -9.70 0.76 1.21
CA PHE A 65 -9.59 0.32 -0.18
C PHE A 65 -10.88 0.46 -0.99
N SER A 66 -11.96 0.95 -0.35
CA SER A 66 -13.25 1.28 -0.97
C SER A 66 -13.30 2.68 -1.57
#